data_AF-A0A1J5JR48-F1
#
_entry.id   AF-A0A1J5JR48-F1
#
_cell.length_a   1.000
_cell.length_b   1.000
_cell.length_c   1.000
_cell.angle_alpha   90.00
_cell.angle_beta   90.00
_cell.angle_gamma   90.00
#
_symmetry.space_group_name_H-M   'P 1'
#
loop_
_entity.id
_entity.type
_entity.pdbx_description
1 polymer ?
#
loop_
_entity_poly.entity_id
_entity_poly.type
_entity_poly.pdbx_seq_one_letter_code
_entity_poly.pdbx_strand_id
1 'polypeptide(L)'
;MHKSQEKRDYGHLIDERLEAELEAKISQYLRSSITFVCFPVDEEEERLRLEAGIIATLNSHPSFGPSNNWLGLNSPVPEIAGSGLWNKQGLDGQPLSDNEVERIKWLARFGNDSYRNNAGYKARIQRAVNCVTTTGKNYNSERKTADDIRKYIDKLLQEAKRRGEDYIDLVSGDIHKQLGMKNRMPQVCRIMYEKMQAGDKVIHTTPSGKSSTIKIRYYLK
;
A
#
# COMPACT_ATOMS: atom_id res chain seq x y z
N MET A 1 -4.75 -32.34 -28.89
CA MET A 1 -3.68 -31.82 -27.99
C MET A 1 -2.35 -32.40 -28.45
N HIS A 2 -1.44 -31.57 -28.95
CA HIS A 2 -0.14 -32.04 -29.43
C HIS A 2 0.78 -32.24 -28.21
N LYS A 3 0.99 -33.48 -27.76
CA LYS A 3 2.01 -33.79 -26.74
C LYS A 3 3.40 -33.59 -27.38
N SER A 4 4.30 -32.88 -26.69
CA SER A 4 5.70 -32.67 -27.09
C SER A 4 6.41 -34.01 -27.32
N GLN A 5 7.44 -34.01 -28.17
CA GLN A 5 8.22 -35.20 -28.54
C GLN A 5 8.71 -35.95 -27.28
N GLU A 6 9.30 -35.22 -26.33
CA GLU A 6 9.81 -35.76 -25.06
C GLU A 6 8.74 -36.47 -24.23
N LYS A 7 7.52 -35.94 -24.18
CA LYS A 7 6.41 -36.55 -23.42
C LYS A 7 5.90 -37.84 -24.06
N ARG A 8 6.11 -38.02 -25.38
CA ARG A 8 5.81 -39.29 -26.07
C ARG A 8 6.88 -40.33 -25.79
N ASP A 9 8.15 -39.91 -25.83
CA ASP A 9 9.29 -40.82 -25.73
C ASP A 9 9.52 -41.29 -24.28
N TYR A 10 9.31 -40.42 -23.28
CA TYR A 10 9.63 -40.71 -21.87
C TYR A 10 8.43 -40.67 -20.92
N GLY A 11 7.23 -40.34 -21.40
CA GLY A 11 6.06 -40.19 -20.54
C GLY A 11 5.65 -41.44 -19.76
N HIS A 12 6.02 -42.62 -20.26
CA HIS A 12 5.75 -43.91 -19.59
C HIS A 12 6.68 -44.17 -18.38
N LEU A 13 7.77 -43.41 -18.23
CA LEU A 13 8.69 -43.48 -17.08
C LEU A 13 8.22 -42.62 -15.90
N ILE A 14 7.19 -41.81 -16.09
CA ILE A 14 6.65 -40.93 -15.06
C ILE A 14 5.73 -41.75 -14.15
N ASP A 15 6.11 -41.85 -12.88
CA ASP A 15 5.22 -42.37 -11.85
C ASP A 15 4.22 -41.28 -11.46
N GLU A 16 3.05 -41.31 -12.12
CA GLU A 16 1.97 -40.34 -11.90
C GLU A 16 1.50 -40.30 -10.45
N ARG A 17 1.57 -41.43 -9.73
CA ARG A 17 1.17 -41.50 -8.33
C ARG A 17 2.17 -40.77 -7.45
N LEU A 18 3.47 -41.03 -7.66
CA LEU A 18 4.53 -40.34 -6.93
C LEU A 18 4.53 -38.83 -7.22
N GLU A 19 4.32 -38.43 -8.47
CA GLU A 19 4.20 -37.03 -8.87
C GLU A 19 3.05 -36.33 -8.14
N ALA A 20 1.86 -36.95 -8.11
CA ALA A 20 0.70 -36.41 -7.40
C ALA A 20 0.95 -36.30 -5.89
N GLU A 21 1.57 -37.32 -5.27
CA GLU A 21 1.93 -37.28 -3.85
C GLU A 21 2.95 -36.18 -3.53
N LEU A 22 3.93 -35.95 -4.42
CA LEU A 22 4.90 -34.87 -4.28
C LEU A 22 4.27 -33.49 -4.47
N GLU A 23 3.44 -33.31 -5.49
CA GLU A 23 2.73 -32.04 -5.75
C GLU A 23 1.84 -31.66 -4.56
N ALA A 24 1.17 -32.64 -3.94
CA ALA A 24 0.37 -32.42 -2.75
C ALA A 24 1.24 -31.93 -1.56
N LYS A 25 2.40 -32.56 -1.33
CA LYS A 25 3.34 -32.15 -0.27
C LYS A 25 3.92 -30.76 -0.52
N ILE A 26 4.33 -30.47 -1.75
CA ILE A 26 4.83 -29.15 -2.16
C ILE A 26 3.75 -28.09 -1.96
N SER A 27 2.53 -28.36 -2.42
CA SER A 27 1.39 -27.45 -2.26
C SER A 27 1.08 -27.17 -0.80
N GLN A 28 1.10 -28.20 0.06
CA GLN A 28 0.90 -28.03 1.50
C GLN A 28 1.98 -27.13 2.10
N TYR A 29 3.25 -27.39 1.77
CA TYR A 29 4.37 -26.60 2.25
C TYR A 29 4.27 -25.13 1.80
N LEU A 30 3.96 -24.86 0.53
CA LEU A 30 3.82 -23.49 0.03
C LEU A 30 2.68 -22.74 0.73
N ARG A 31 1.54 -23.41 0.95
CA ARG A 31 0.37 -22.80 1.64
C ARG A 31 0.64 -22.51 3.12
N SER A 32 1.45 -23.32 3.80
CA SER A 32 1.77 -23.10 5.22
C SER A 32 2.91 -22.11 5.43
N SER A 33 3.83 -22.00 4.46
CA SER A 33 5.09 -21.28 4.63
C SER A 33 5.13 -19.93 3.92
N ILE A 34 4.20 -19.64 3.01
CA ILE A 34 4.19 -18.42 2.20
C ILE A 34 2.90 -17.64 2.40
N THR A 35 3.02 -16.32 2.56
CA THR A 35 1.91 -15.38 2.54
C THR A 35 2.00 -14.49 1.32
N PHE A 36 0.87 -14.22 0.68
CA PHE A 36 0.79 -13.36 -0.50
C PHE A 36 -0.03 -12.11 -0.19
N VAL A 37 0.36 -10.99 -0.81
CA VAL A 37 -0.41 -9.75 -0.82
C VAL A 37 -0.74 -9.43 -2.27
N CYS A 38 -2.02 -9.25 -2.58
CA CYS A 38 -2.49 -8.86 -3.89
C CYS A 38 -3.23 -7.52 -3.78
N PHE A 39 -2.94 -6.59 -4.69
CA PHE A 39 -3.62 -5.31 -4.75
C PHE A 39 -3.87 -4.90 -6.21
N PRO A 40 -5.01 -4.26 -6.50
CA PRO A 40 -5.34 -3.87 -7.86
C PRO A 40 -4.55 -2.61 -8.26
N VAL A 41 -4.17 -2.50 -9.53
CA VAL A 41 -3.57 -1.30 -10.13
C VAL A 41 -4.23 -1.13 -11.50
N ASP A 42 -4.95 -0.02 -11.68
CA ASP A 42 -5.81 0.17 -12.86
C ASP A 42 -4.99 0.42 -14.13
N GLU A 43 -3.95 1.24 -14.03
CA GLU A 43 -3.13 1.67 -15.16
C GLU A 43 -1.94 0.72 -15.35
N GLU A 44 -1.78 0.21 -16.57
CA GLU A 44 -0.71 -0.75 -16.90
C GLU A 44 0.69 -0.15 -16.69
N GLU A 45 0.89 1.12 -17.07
CA GLU A 45 2.15 1.82 -16.87
C GLU A 45 2.53 1.93 -15.39
N GLU A 46 1.56 2.24 -14.51
CA GLU A 46 1.77 2.28 -13.06
C GLU A 46 2.12 0.89 -12.54
N ARG A 47 1.41 -0.15 -12.99
CA ARG A 47 1.67 -1.54 -12.59
C ARG A 47 3.09 -1.96 -12.94
N LEU A 48 3.53 -1.71 -14.18
CA LEU A 48 4.88 -2.04 -14.64
C LEU A 48 5.95 -1.24 -13.88
N ARG A 49 5.71 0.05 -13.59
CA ARG A 49 6.62 0.88 -12.80
C ARG A 49 6.78 0.35 -11.37
N LEU A 50 5.68 -0.01 -10.71
CA LEU A 50 5.70 -0.54 -9.35
C LEU A 50 6.36 -1.92 -9.32
N GLU A 51 6.08 -2.80 -10.28
CA GLU A 51 6.71 -4.12 -10.41
C GLU A 51 8.23 -3.99 -10.55
N ALA A 52 8.71 -3.21 -11.53
CA ALA A 52 10.12 -2.97 -11.73
C ALA A 52 10.78 -2.32 -10.50
N GLY A 53 10.09 -1.39 -9.84
CA GLY A 53 10.56 -0.73 -8.63
C GLY A 53 10.73 -1.70 -7.46
N ILE A 54 9.77 -2.60 -7.24
CA ILE A 54 9.83 -3.61 -6.17
C ILE A 54 11.05 -4.52 -6.39
N ILE A 55 11.21 -5.04 -7.61
CA ILE A 55 12.34 -5.92 -7.96
C ILE A 55 13.67 -5.22 -7.69
N ALA A 56 13.85 -4.01 -8.22
CA ALA A 56 15.09 -3.24 -8.06
C ALA A 56 15.38 -2.88 -6.59
N THR A 57 14.34 -2.54 -5.81
CA THR A 57 14.49 -2.23 -4.37
C THR A 57 15.00 -3.44 -3.59
N LEU A 58 14.49 -4.63 -3.90
CA LEU A 58 14.94 -5.86 -3.24
C LEU A 58 16.37 -6.22 -3.67
N ASN A 59 16.65 -6.22 -4.96
CA ASN A 59 17.96 -6.58 -5.51
C ASN A 59 19.09 -5.65 -5.04
N SER A 60 18.82 -4.35 -4.89
CA SER A 60 19.82 -3.36 -4.47
C SER A 60 20.09 -3.34 -2.95
N HIS A 61 19.28 -4.01 -2.13
CA HIS A 61 19.39 -3.91 -0.68
C HIS A 61 20.44 -4.88 -0.13
N PRO A 62 21.51 -4.42 0.55
CA PRO A 62 22.63 -5.28 0.97
C PRO A 62 22.25 -6.42 1.90
N SER A 63 21.18 -6.25 2.69
CA SER A 63 20.70 -7.31 3.60
C SER A 63 19.74 -8.30 2.94
N PHE A 64 19.35 -8.05 1.69
CA PHE A 64 18.44 -8.91 0.96
C PHE A 64 19.27 -9.88 0.12
N GLY A 65 19.37 -11.12 0.58
CA GLY A 65 20.17 -12.16 -0.07
C GLY A 65 19.62 -13.55 0.22
N PRO A 66 19.93 -14.53 -0.63
CA PRO A 66 19.46 -15.89 -0.48
C PRO A 66 20.25 -16.61 0.62
N SER A 67 19.69 -17.72 1.13
CA SER A 67 20.46 -18.63 1.98
C SER A 67 21.59 -19.30 1.20
N ASN A 68 22.68 -19.69 1.87
CA ASN A 68 23.82 -20.38 1.24
C ASN A 68 23.45 -21.67 0.49
N ASN A 69 22.34 -22.32 0.87
CA ASN A 69 21.85 -23.56 0.24
C ASN A 69 20.78 -23.30 -0.84
N TRP A 70 20.57 -22.04 -1.23
CA TRP A 70 19.59 -21.72 -2.25
C TRP A 70 20.11 -22.16 -3.62
N LEU A 71 19.33 -22.99 -4.31
CA LEU A 71 19.73 -23.60 -5.58
C LEU A 71 20.00 -22.58 -6.70
N GLY A 72 19.43 -21.37 -6.60
CA GLY A 72 19.64 -20.32 -7.60
C GLY A 72 21.07 -19.85 -7.73
N LEU A 73 21.91 -20.03 -6.69
CA LEU A 73 23.34 -19.74 -6.75
C LEU A 73 24.10 -20.57 -7.80
N ASN A 74 23.57 -21.74 -8.17
CA ASN A 74 24.14 -22.61 -9.20
C ASN A 74 23.41 -22.50 -10.54
N SER A 75 22.57 -21.48 -10.72
CA SER A 75 21.84 -21.28 -11.96
C SER A 75 22.80 -21.05 -13.14
N PRO A 76 22.55 -21.66 -14.32
CA PRO A 76 23.33 -21.36 -15.52
C PRO A 76 23.06 -19.95 -16.06
N VAL A 77 22.05 -19.25 -15.53
CA VAL A 77 21.71 -17.86 -15.86
C VAL A 77 22.41 -16.94 -14.86
N PRO A 78 23.46 -16.19 -15.26
CA PRO A 78 24.28 -15.39 -14.35
C PRO A 78 23.48 -14.37 -13.54
N GLU A 79 22.43 -13.80 -14.13
CA GLU A 79 21.55 -12.82 -13.49
C GLU A 79 20.82 -13.43 -12.29
N ILE A 80 20.40 -14.70 -12.38
CA ILE A 80 19.74 -15.42 -11.28
C ILE A 80 20.77 -15.81 -10.22
N ALA A 81 21.94 -16.29 -10.64
CA ALA A 81 23.02 -16.69 -9.73
C ALA A 81 23.55 -15.50 -8.91
N GLY A 82 23.68 -14.32 -9.54
CA GLY A 82 24.21 -13.12 -8.92
C GLY A 82 23.19 -12.31 -8.10
N SER A 83 21.91 -12.26 -8.51
CA SER A 83 20.91 -11.40 -7.86
C SER A 83 20.31 -11.98 -6.58
N GLY A 84 20.36 -13.30 -6.38
CA GLY A 84 19.63 -13.92 -5.27
C GLY A 84 18.12 -14.03 -5.49
N LEU A 85 17.64 -13.67 -6.69
CA LEU A 85 16.24 -13.74 -7.10
C LEU A 85 16.05 -14.76 -8.20
N TRP A 86 14.93 -15.48 -8.19
CA TRP A 86 14.54 -16.34 -9.32
C TRP A 86 13.93 -15.51 -10.45
N ASN A 87 14.66 -14.48 -10.88
CA ASN A 87 14.23 -13.49 -11.86
C ASN A 87 15.46 -12.91 -12.58
N LYS A 88 15.32 -12.59 -13.86
CA LYS A 88 16.36 -11.99 -14.69
C LYS A 88 16.03 -10.58 -15.20
N GLN A 89 14.78 -10.13 -15.00
CA GLN A 89 14.29 -8.86 -15.55
C GLN A 89 14.18 -7.80 -14.45
N GLY A 90 14.49 -6.54 -14.78
CA GLY A 90 14.28 -5.40 -13.85
C GLY A 90 15.20 -5.37 -12.62
N LEU A 91 16.27 -6.17 -12.61
CA LEU A 91 17.23 -6.26 -11.49
C LEU A 91 17.96 -4.93 -11.24
N ASP A 92 18.38 -4.25 -12.31
CA ASP A 92 19.08 -2.97 -12.28
C ASP A 92 18.15 -1.76 -12.51
N GLY A 93 16.85 -1.95 -12.23
CA GLY A 93 15.85 -0.89 -12.37
C GLY A 93 16.02 0.22 -11.34
N GLN A 94 15.18 1.25 -11.46
CA GLN A 94 15.12 2.31 -10.45
C GLN A 94 14.36 1.81 -9.22
N PRO A 95 14.96 1.82 -8.01
CA PRO A 95 14.26 1.49 -6.77
C PRO A 95 13.01 2.35 -6.55
N LEU A 96 12.14 1.91 -5.64
CA LEU A 96 10.95 2.66 -5.27
C LEU A 96 11.37 3.94 -4.53
N SER A 97 10.73 5.04 -4.90
CA SER A 97 10.73 6.26 -4.08
C SER A 97 9.80 6.11 -2.89
N ASP A 98 9.98 6.95 -1.86
CA ASP A 98 9.09 6.98 -0.69
C ASP A 98 7.61 7.18 -1.08
N ASN A 99 7.35 7.98 -2.11
CA ASN A 99 6.00 8.22 -2.62
C ASN A 99 5.37 6.95 -3.20
N GLU A 100 6.17 6.13 -3.88
CA GLU A 100 5.72 4.87 -4.47
C GLU A 100 5.54 3.79 -3.41
N VAL A 101 6.39 3.75 -2.38
CA VAL A 101 6.18 2.89 -1.20
C VAL A 101 4.86 3.22 -0.50
N GLU A 102 4.58 4.51 -0.28
CA GLU A 102 3.30 4.93 0.29
C GLU A 102 2.12 4.62 -0.64
N ARG A 103 2.32 4.70 -1.96
CA ARG A 103 1.32 4.30 -2.96
C ARG A 103 1.01 2.80 -2.87
N ILE A 104 2.02 1.94 -2.77
CA ILE A 104 1.83 0.49 -2.60
C ILE A 104 1.10 0.18 -1.29
N LYS A 105 1.50 0.82 -0.17
CA LYS A 105 0.80 0.65 1.12
C LYS A 105 -0.66 1.05 1.02
N TRP A 106 -0.97 2.10 0.25
CA TRP A 106 -2.34 2.53 0.02
C TRP A 106 -3.12 1.48 -0.79
N LEU A 107 -2.57 1.05 -1.92
CA LEU A 107 -3.17 0.04 -2.80
C LEU A 107 -3.46 -1.28 -2.07
N ALA A 108 -2.50 -1.77 -1.28
CA ALA A 108 -2.63 -2.98 -0.48
C ALA A 108 -3.72 -2.90 0.61
N ARG A 109 -4.11 -1.69 1.03
CA ARG A 109 -5.10 -1.48 2.10
C ARG A 109 -6.48 -1.10 1.57
N PHE A 110 -6.53 -0.31 0.50
CA PHE A 110 -7.74 0.38 0.07
C PHE A 110 -8.09 0.13 -1.40
N GLY A 111 -7.27 -0.61 -2.14
CA GLY A 111 -7.46 -0.84 -3.57
C GLY A 111 -7.46 0.45 -4.40
N ASN A 112 -8.04 0.38 -5.59
CA ASN A 112 -8.14 1.50 -6.52
C ASN A 112 -9.29 2.47 -6.21
N ASP A 113 -10.28 2.05 -5.40
CA ASP A 113 -11.53 2.77 -5.08
C ASP A 113 -11.36 4.18 -4.51
N SER A 114 -10.14 4.54 -4.12
CA SER A 114 -9.82 5.83 -3.53
C SER A 114 -8.76 6.63 -4.27
N TYR A 115 -8.08 6.10 -5.31
CA TYR A 115 -7.05 6.88 -6.01
C TYR A 115 -7.63 7.80 -7.09
N ARG A 116 -8.66 7.35 -7.82
CA ARG A 116 -9.38 8.18 -8.80
C ARG A 116 -10.03 9.43 -8.17
N ASN A 117 -10.52 9.32 -6.93
CA ASN A 117 -11.02 10.47 -6.17
C ASN A 117 -9.92 11.28 -5.44
N ASN A 118 -8.66 10.78 -5.42
CA ASN A 118 -7.53 11.40 -4.72
C ASN A 118 -6.52 12.13 -5.61
N ALA A 119 -6.62 12.06 -6.95
CA ALA A 119 -5.82 12.94 -7.82
C ALA A 119 -6.06 14.43 -7.47
N GLY A 120 -7.33 14.75 -7.13
CA GLY A 120 -7.68 16.01 -6.50
C GLY A 120 -7.10 16.16 -5.10
N TYR A 121 -7.16 15.15 -4.23
CA TYR A 121 -6.74 15.22 -2.82
C TYR A 121 -5.26 15.56 -2.65
N LYS A 122 -4.32 14.90 -3.35
CA LYS A 122 -2.87 15.21 -3.23
C LYS A 122 -2.56 16.65 -3.69
N ALA A 123 -3.14 17.08 -4.81
CA ALA A 123 -2.98 18.45 -5.33
C ALA A 123 -3.74 19.51 -4.49
N ARG A 124 -4.90 19.17 -3.92
CA ARG A 124 -5.71 20.03 -3.03
C ARG A 124 -5.06 20.20 -1.67
N ILE A 125 -4.48 19.14 -1.10
CA ILE A 125 -3.70 19.18 0.15
C ILE A 125 -2.44 20.01 -0.06
N GLN A 126 -1.70 19.82 -1.16
CA GLN A 126 -0.51 20.63 -1.45
C GLN A 126 -0.86 22.11 -1.63
N ARG A 127 -1.96 22.44 -2.31
CA ARG A 127 -2.45 23.83 -2.43
C ARG A 127 -2.94 24.42 -1.10
N ALA A 128 -3.64 23.64 -0.28
CA ALA A 128 -4.11 24.06 1.04
C ALA A 128 -2.96 24.22 2.06
N VAL A 129 -1.85 23.49 1.89
CA VAL A 129 -0.61 23.68 2.64
C VAL A 129 0.09 24.95 2.16
N ASN A 130 0.23 25.14 0.84
CA ASN A 130 0.89 26.33 0.29
C ASN A 130 0.16 27.65 0.62
N CYS A 131 -1.18 27.66 0.72
CA CYS A 131 -1.94 28.85 1.13
C CYS A 131 -1.82 29.14 2.63
N VAL A 132 -1.49 28.14 3.46
CA VAL A 132 -1.22 28.32 4.89
C VAL A 132 0.21 28.82 5.10
N THR A 133 1.16 28.43 4.26
CA THR A 133 2.57 28.88 4.33
C THR A 133 2.75 30.34 3.89
N THR A 134 1.86 30.89 3.06
CA THR A 134 1.95 32.29 2.59
C THR A 134 1.44 33.33 3.59
N THR A 135 0.67 32.92 4.60
CA THR A 135 0.40 33.74 5.78
C THR A 135 1.39 33.39 6.88
N GLY A 136 2.58 33.95 6.77
CA GLY A 136 3.67 33.73 7.73
C GLY A 136 3.25 34.03 9.16
N LYS A 137 3.25 33.00 10.00
CA LYS A 137 3.63 33.10 11.40
C LYS A 137 4.54 31.93 11.76
N ASN A 138 5.79 32.27 12.06
CA ASN A 138 6.70 31.43 12.82
C ASN A 138 5.97 30.93 14.07
N TYR A 139 5.80 29.62 14.19
CA TYR A 139 5.50 29.01 15.47
C TYR A 139 6.58 27.99 15.77
N ASN A 140 7.33 28.29 16.84
CA ASN A 140 7.94 27.31 17.72
C ASN A 140 7.04 26.08 17.88
N SER A 141 7.62 24.91 18.18
CA SER A 141 6.90 23.65 18.40
C SER A 141 5.85 23.77 19.53
N GLU A 142 4.69 24.33 19.22
CA GLU A 142 3.56 24.38 20.12
C GLU A 142 2.89 23.02 20.11
N ARG A 143 2.59 22.53 21.33
CA ARG A 143 1.86 21.29 21.53
C ARG A 143 0.50 21.42 20.86
N LYS A 144 0.34 20.82 19.67
CA LYS A 144 -0.95 20.75 19.00
C LYS A 144 -1.97 20.02 19.89
N THR A 145 -3.09 20.68 20.13
CA THR A 145 -4.13 20.30 21.07
C THR A 145 -5.29 19.58 20.36
N ALA A 146 -6.26 19.09 21.13
CA ALA A 146 -7.50 18.54 20.58
C ALA A 146 -8.28 19.56 19.74
N ASP A 147 -8.20 20.84 20.08
CA ASP A 147 -8.88 21.90 19.33
C ASP A 147 -8.27 22.12 17.96
N ASP A 148 -6.97 21.90 17.81
CA ASP A 148 -6.31 22.00 16.51
C ASP A 148 -6.78 20.89 15.57
N ILE A 149 -7.02 19.69 16.09
CA ILE A 149 -7.63 18.59 15.33
C ILE A 149 -9.06 18.96 14.90
N ARG A 150 -9.87 19.51 15.82
CA ARG A 150 -11.25 19.94 15.50
C ARG A 150 -11.29 20.99 14.41
N LYS A 151 -10.52 22.08 14.59
CA LYS A 151 -10.40 23.16 13.60
C LYS A 151 -9.93 22.64 12.26
N TYR A 152 -8.98 21.71 12.25
CA TYR A 152 -8.47 21.11 11.03
C TYR A 152 -9.54 20.29 10.30
N ILE A 153 -10.29 19.44 11.01
CA ILE A 153 -11.41 18.68 10.41
C ILE A 153 -12.49 19.63 9.91
N ASP A 154 -12.88 20.63 10.71
CA ASP A 154 -13.88 21.63 10.32
C ASP A 154 -13.48 22.36 9.05
N LYS A 155 -12.21 22.76 8.94
CA LYS A 155 -11.67 23.37 7.73
C LYS A 155 -11.82 22.45 6.52
N LEU A 156 -11.48 21.17 6.64
CA LEU A 156 -11.62 20.20 5.54
C LEU A 156 -13.08 20.04 5.09
N LEU A 157 -14.01 19.96 6.04
CA LEU A 157 -15.45 19.86 5.76
C LEU A 157 -15.97 21.13 5.07
N GLN A 158 -15.62 22.31 5.58
CA GLN A 158 -16.03 23.59 5.00
C GLN A 158 -15.47 23.80 3.59
N GLU A 159 -14.21 23.45 3.36
CA GLU A 159 -13.60 23.53 2.04
C GLU A 159 -14.30 22.61 1.03
N ALA A 160 -14.64 21.38 1.43
CA ALA A 160 -15.37 20.47 0.58
C ALA A 160 -16.81 20.94 0.31
N LYS A 161 -17.48 21.51 1.32
CA LYS A 161 -18.81 22.12 1.16
C LYS A 161 -18.79 23.30 0.20
N ARG A 162 -17.80 24.19 0.31
CA ARG A 162 -17.62 25.33 -0.63
C ARG A 162 -17.36 24.88 -2.06
N ARG A 163 -16.80 23.68 -2.25
CA ARG A 163 -16.57 23.07 -3.56
C ARG A 163 -17.79 22.33 -4.12
N GLY A 164 -18.89 22.26 -3.38
CA GLY A 164 -20.11 21.58 -3.80
C GLY A 164 -19.98 20.05 -3.81
N GLU A 165 -19.11 19.48 -2.98
CA GLU A 165 -19.02 18.03 -2.84
C GLU A 165 -20.14 17.52 -1.94
N ASP A 166 -20.80 16.42 -2.31
CA ASP A 166 -21.87 15.81 -1.51
C ASP A 166 -21.34 15.12 -0.24
N TYR A 167 -20.08 14.66 -0.27
CA TYR A 167 -19.42 14.02 0.85
C TYR A 167 -17.90 14.15 0.78
N ILE A 168 -17.23 13.91 1.91
CA ILE A 168 -15.78 13.79 2.02
C ILE A 168 -15.41 12.58 2.89
N ASP A 169 -14.43 11.80 2.43
CA ASP A 169 -13.88 10.68 3.18
C ASP A 169 -12.60 11.13 3.91
N LEU A 170 -12.56 11.05 5.24
CA LEU A 170 -11.38 11.35 6.05
C LEU A 170 -10.81 10.09 6.71
N VAL A 171 -9.48 9.99 6.73
CA VAL A 171 -8.72 8.90 7.36
C VAL A 171 -7.96 9.43 8.58
N SER A 172 -8.03 8.72 9.71
CA SER A 172 -7.40 9.13 10.97
C SER A 172 -5.87 9.23 10.88
N GLY A 173 -5.23 8.34 10.14
CA GLY A 173 -3.79 8.34 9.90
C GLY A 173 -3.30 9.59 9.18
N ASP A 174 -4.06 10.06 8.18
CA ASP A 174 -3.72 11.25 7.40
C ASP A 174 -3.77 12.51 8.27
N ILE A 175 -4.85 12.67 9.04
CA ILE A 175 -5.00 13.78 9.99
C ILE A 175 -3.85 13.80 11.00
N HIS A 176 -3.47 12.64 11.52
CA HIS A 176 -2.37 12.52 12.48
C HIS A 176 -1.00 12.87 11.86
N LYS A 177 -0.72 12.37 10.63
CA LYS A 177 0.52 12.65 9.90
C LYS A 177 0.63 14.12 9.53
N GLN A 178 -0.46 14.71 9.06
CA GLN A 178 -0.50 16.09 8.58
C GLN A 178 -0.44 17.13 9.70
N LEU A 179 -1.01 16.81 10.86
CA LEU A 179 -0.79 17.60 12.06
C LEU A 179 0.59 17.34 12.69
N GLY A 180 1.36 16.35 12.23
CA GLY A 180 2.70 16.06 12.78
C GLY A 180 2.66 15.68 14.26
N MET A 181 1.55 15.08 14.72
CA MET A 181 1.37 14.72 16.12
C MET A 181 2.14 13.44 16.44
N LYS A 182 2.65 13.32 17.67
CA LYS A 182 3.27 12.09 18.18
C LYS A 182 2.41 11.52 19.31
N ASN A 183 2.11 10.21 19.28
CA ASN A 183 1.39 9.50 20.34
C ASN A 183 -0.01 10.07 20.66
N ARG A 184 -0.77 10.50 19.65
CA ARG A 184 -2.10 11.12 19.82
C ARG A 184 -3.20 10.48 18.95
N MET A 185 -2.94 9.31 18.37
CA MET A 185 -3.89 8.61 17.51
C MET A 185 -5.28 8.38 18.14
N PRO A 186 -5.41 7.97 19.42
CA PRO A 186 -6.72 7.80 20.04
C PRO A 186 -7.52 9.11 20.11
N GLN A 187 -6.85 10.26 20.26
CA GLN A 187 -7.51 11.56 20.30
C GLN A 187 -8.03 11.97 18.92
N VAL A 188 -7.25 11.72 17.86
CA VAL A 188 -7.68 11.95 16.48
C VAL A 188 -8.93 11.12 16.16
N CYS A 189 -8.91 9.83 16.46
CA CYS A 189 -10.06 8.94 16.23
C CYS A 189 -11.29 9.41 16.99
N ARG A 190 -11.15 9.73 18.28
CA ARG A 190 -12.25 10.24 19.12
C ARG A 190 -12.88 11.48 18.50
N ILE A 191 -12.07 12.45 18.09
CA ILE A 191 -12.58 13.70 17.52
C ILE A 191 -13.27 13.45 16.18
N MET A 192 -12.76 12.54 15.35
CA MET A 192 -13.45 12.16 14.12
C MET A 192 -14.87 11.64 14.40
N TYR A 193 -15.03 10.74 15.38
CA TYR A 193 -16.38 10.30 15.78
C TYR A 193 -17.22 11.44 16.38
N GLU A 194 -16.63 12.34 17.17
CA GLU A 194 -17.33 13.53 17.70
C GLU A 194 -17.87 14.46 16.61
N LYS A 195 -17.19 14.53 15.45
CA LYS A 195 -17.58 15.39 14.33
C LYS A 195 -18.66 14.78 13.44
N MET A 196 -19.03 13.51 13.64
CA MET A 196 -20.07 12.87 12.86
C MET A 196 -21.44 13.48 13.15
N GLN A 197 -22.24 13.63 12.10
CA GLN A 197 -23.63 14.05 12.16
C GLN A 197 -24.57 12.91 11.75
N ALA A 198 -25.87 13.12 11.94
CA ALA A 198 -26.90 12.17 11.51
C ALA A 198 -26.88 12.00 9.99
N GLY A 199 -26.32 10.88 9.52
CA GLY A 199 -26.17 10.53 8.10
C GLY A 199 -24.76 10.11 7.70
N ASP A 200 -23.75 10.46 8.50
CA ASP A 200 -22.35 10.10 8.24
C ASP A 200 -22.10 8.60 8.41
N LYS A 201 -21.16 8.06 7.62
CA LYS A 201 -20.89 6.61 7.56
C LYS A 201 -19.46 6.29 7.91
N VAL A 202 -19.26 5.36 8.85
CA VAL A 202 -17.95 4.76 9.09
C VAL A 202 -17.71 3.71 8.00
N ILE A 203 -16.75 4.00 7.10
CA ILE A 203 -16.43 3.14 5.97
C ILE A 203 -15.49 2.01 6.39
N HIS A 204 -14.55 2.30 7.29
CA HIS A 204 -13.62 1.31 7.80
C HIS A 204 -13.28 1.61 9.26
N THR A 205 -13.33 0.59 10.11
CA THR A 205 -12.94 0.69 11.51
C THR A 205 -12.23 -0.59 11.97
N THR A 206 -11.53 -0.49 13.09
CA THR A 206 -10.91 -1.63 13.78
C THR A 206 -11.79 -2.03 14.96
N PRO A 207 -11.70 -3.27 15.48
CA PRO A 207 -12.50 -3.70 16.65
C PRO A 207 -12.35 -2.79 17.88
N SER A 208 -11.19 -2.14 18.03
CA SER A 208 -10.92 -1.18 19.12
C SER A 208 -11.51 0.21 18.89
N GLY A 209 -12.01 0.50 17.69
CA GLY A 209 -12.44 1.83 17.26
C GLY A 209 -11.33 2.88 17.22
N LYS A 210 -10.07 2.51 17.47
CA LYS A 210 -8.94 3.44 17.63
C LYS A 210 -7.73 2.93 16.84
N SER A 211 -7.54 3.47 15.64
CA SER A 211 -6.46 3.08 14.74
C SER A 211 -6.13 4.22 13.78
N SER A 212 -4.94 4.20 13.17
CA SER A 212 -4.59 5.08 12.03
C SER A 212 -5.37 4.76 10.76
N THR A 213 -6.16 3.68 10.78
CA THR A 213 -6.91 3.18 9.62
C THR A 213 -8.40 3.51 9.67
N ILE A 214 -8.88 4.26 10.67
CA ILE A 214 -10.30 4.63 10.75
C ILE A 214 -10.64 5.54 9.57
N LYS A 215 -11.65 5.16 8.78
CA LYS A 215 -12.15 5.94 7.63
C LYS A 215 -13.62 6.28 7.86
N ILE A 216 -13.94 7.57 7.83
CA ILE A 216 -15.29 8.08 8.01
C ILE A 216 -15.66 8.96 6.83
N ARG A 217 -16.82 8.71 6.24
CA ARG A 217 -17.48 9.52 5.23
C ARG A 217 -18.40 10.52 5.91
N TYR A 218 -18.12 11.80 5.71
CA TYR A 218 -18.94 12.91 6.17
C TYR A 218 -19.76 13.45 4.99
N TYR A 219 -21.08 13.46 5.12
CA TYR A 219 -21.97 14.04 4.12
C TYR A 219 -22.10 15.55 4.36
N LEU A 220 -21.92 16.32 3.29
CA LEU A 220 -21.83 17.77 3.34
C LEU A 220 -23.17 18.35 2.87
N LYS A 221 -24.16 18.35 3.76
CA LYS A 221 -25.42 19.08 3.55
C LYS A 221 -25.24 20.57 3.85
#